data_AF-A0A672T467-F1
#
_entry.id   AF-A0A672T467-F1
#
_cell.length_a   1.000
_cell.length_b   1.000
_cell.length_c   1.000
_cell.angle_alpha   90.00
_cell.angle_beta   90.00
_cell.angle_gamma   90.00
#
_symmetry.space_group_name_H-M   'P 1'
#
loop_
_entity.id
_entity.type
_entity.pdbx_description
1 polymer ?
#
loop_
_entity_poly.entity_id
_entity_poly.type
_entity_poly.pdbx_seq_one_letter_code
_entity_poly.pdbx_strand_id
1 'polypeptide(L)'
;QTLQLPLIQFLLIECSWIWSSEGTEPYYLHRILKNHTAHACDGETLSIRCPTRTSVAVVSAFYGRRVPSPYLCPQANPNITEENTDCTSTTAIQKVMSECQDRRECQIPVVSPVFGQDPCPETSKYIIVSYKFFLLRRASSFENSV
;
A
#
# COMPACT_ATOMS: atom_id res chain seq x y z
N GLN A 1 30.68 -54.29 33.30
CA GLN A 1 29.87 -53.21 33.91
C GLN A 1 29.75 -52.11 32.87
N THR A 2 28.72 -52.20 32.04
CA THR A 2 28.43 -51.25 30.96
C THR A 2 27.27 -50.37 31.42
N LEU A 3 27.57 -49.11 31.76
CA LEU A 3 26.58 -48.09 32.10
C LEU A 3 25.97 -47.55 30.80
N GLN A 4 24.69 -47.84 30.62
CA GLN A 4 23.88 -47.47 29.47
C GLN A 4 23.36 -46.03 29.66
N LEU A 5 23.98 -45.08 28.95
CA LEU A 5 23.48 -43.70 28.79
C LEU A 5 23.46 -43.27 27.31
N PRO A 6 22.53 -43.76 26.45
CA PRO A 6 22.38 -43.21 25.11
C PRO A 6 20.98 -42.67 24.80
N LEU A 7 20.14 -42.34 25.79
CA LEU A 7 18.77 -41.85 25.53
C LEU A 7 18.57 -40.35 25.78
N ILE A 8 19.39 -39.72 26.60
CA ILE A 8 19.25 -38.27 26.90
C ILE A 8 19.86 -37.41 25.76
N GLN A 9 20.84 -37.93 25.03
CA GLN A 9 21.53 -37.17 23.98
C GLN A 9 20.70 -37.02 22.68
N PHE A 10 19.69 -37.88 22.46
CA PHE A 10 18.82 -37.79 21.28
C PHE A 10 17.68 -36.77 21.42
N LEU A 11 17.21 -36.47 22.64
CA LEU A 11 16.10 -35.51 22.84
C LEU A 11 16.50 -34.04 22.63
N LEU A 12 17.76 -33.67 22.81
CA LEU A 12 18.24 -32.29 22.60
C LEU A 12 18.51 -31.96 21.12
N ILE A 13 18.83 -32.99 20.32
CA ILE A 13 19.11 -32.80 18.90
C ILE A 13 17.80 -32.51 18.15
N GLU A 14 16.72 -33.25 18.41
CA GLU A 14 15.39 -33.03 17.81
C GLU A 14 14.82 -31.63 18.09
N CYS A 15 15.08 -31.05 19.27
CA CYS A 15 14.65 -29.69 19.59
C CYS A 15 15.34 -28.62 18.72
N SER A 16 16.59 -28.86 18.30
CA SER A 16 17.35 -27.91 17.48
C SER A 16 16.92 -27.92 16.00
N TRP A 17 16.43 -29.06 15.49
CA TRP A 17 15.84 -29.15 14.15
C TRP A 17 14.44 -28.51 14.11
N ILE A 18 13.68 -28.56 15.21
CA ILE A 18 12.36 -27.92 15.31
C ILE A 18 12.50 -26.38 15.28
N TRP A 19 13.51 -25.80 15.94
CA TRP A 19 13.82 -24.36 15.88
C TRP A 19 14.35 -23.87 14.52
N SER A 20 14.69 -24.77 13.60
CA SER A 20 15.11 -24.41 12.24
C SER A 20 13.96 -24.41 11.23
N SER A 21 12.74 -24.77 11.65
CA SER A 21 11.56 -24.91 10.81
C SER A 21 10.45 -23.89 11.10
N GLU A 22 10.80 -22.69 11.56
CA GLU A 22 9.85 -21.57 11.59
C GLU A 22 9.53 -21.14 10.15
N GLY A 23 8.45 -21.74 9.65
CA GLY A 23 7.88 -21.50 8.35
C GLY A 23 7.65 -20.02 8.07
N THR A 24 7.77 -19.71 6.78
CA THR A 24 7.56 -18.43 6.09
C THR A 24 6.11 -17.94 6.07
N GLU A 25 5.31 -18.21 7.11
CA GLU A 25 3.87 -17.92 7.17
C GLU A 25 3.47 -16.67 8.01
N PRO A 26 3.99 -16.40 9.23
CA PRO A 26 3.52 -15.25 10.02
C PRO A 26 3.94 -13.90 9.41
N TYR A 27 5.10 -13.84 8.76
CA TYR A 27 5.59 -12.59 8.14
C TYR A 27 4.81 -12.18 6.90
N TYR A 28 4.38 -13.15 6.09
CA TYR A 28 3.64 -12.86 4.85
C TYR A 28 2.23 -12.37 5.18
N LEU A 29 1.53 -13.05 6.09
CA LEU A 29 0.22 -12.64 6.55
C LEU A 29 0.26 -11.26 7.25
N HIS A 30 1.28 -11.01 8.09
CA HIS A 30 1.47 -9.71 8.72
C HIS A 30 1.67 -8.58 7.70
N ARG A 31 2.41 -8.84 6.61
CA ARG A 31 2.67 -7.84 5.55
C ARG A 31 1.42 -7.52 4.72
N ILE A 32 0.54 -8.49 4.52
CA ILE A 32 -0.75 -8.36 3.80
C ILE A 32 -1.77 -7.60 4.65
N LEU A 33 -1.89 -7.95 5.93
CA LEU A 33 -2.85 -7.33 6.86
C LEU A 33 -2.47 -5.92 7.29
N LYS A 34 -1.21 -5.51 7.07
CA LYS A 34 -0.75 -4.16 7.38
C LYS A 34 -1.36 -3.15 6.41
N ASN A 35 -1.84 -2.05 6.95
CA ASN A 35 -2.21 -0.88 6.16
C ASN A 35 -0.95 -0.17 5.68
N HIS A 36 -0.93 0.13 4.39
CA HIS A 36 0.12 0.89 3.72
C HIS A 36 -0.44 2.26 3.33
N THR A 37 0.44 3.25 3.32
CA THR A 37 0.11 4.60 2.89
C THR A 37 1.14 5.03 1.87
N ALA A 38 0.69 5.47 0.71
CA ALA A 38 1.52 6.09 -0.30
C ALA A 38 1.07 7.54 -0.51
N HIS A 39 2.02 8.41 -0.82
CA HIS A 39 1.76 9.79 -1.14
C HIS A 39 2.61 10.21 -2.34
N ALA A 40 2.15 11.22 -3.06
CA ALA A 40 2.87 11.83 -4.16
C ALA A 40 2.45 13.30 -4.30
N CYS A 41 3.40 14.15 -4.67
CA CYS A 41 3.21 15.58 -4.83
C CYS A 41 2.65 15.92 -6.22
N ASP A 42 2.12 17.14 -6.38
CA ASP A 42 1.68 17.65 -7.67
C ASP A 42 2.82 17.59 -8.72
N GLY A 43 2.51 17.04 -9.89
CA GLY A 43 3.46 16.77 -10.96
C GLY A 43 4.20 15.43 -10.85
N GLU A 44 4.12 14.72 -9.72
CA GLU A 44 4.68 13.38 -9.57
C GLU A 44 3.70 12.29 -10.00
N THR A 45 4.18 11.04 -10.07
CA THR A 45 3.32 9.87 -10.34
C THR A 45 3.30 8.95 -9.12
N LEU A 46 2.11 8.73 -8.57
CA LEU A 46 1.90 7.75 -7.50
C LEU A 46 2.03 6.34 -8.10
N SER A 47 2.96 5.54 -7.60
CA SER A 47 3.14 4.14 -8.01
C SER A 47 2.95 3.20 -6.84
N ILE A 48 2.01 2.26 -6.98
CA ILE A 48 1.75 1.20 -5.98
C ILE A 48 1.97 -0.13 -6.65
N ARG A 49 2.80 -0.98 -6.03
CA ARG A 49 3.12 -2.32 -6.53
C ARG A 49 2.96 -3.38 -5.45
N CYS A 50 2.21 -4.40 -5.79
CA CYS A 50 1.92 -5.55 -4.93
C CYS A 50 2.98 -6.65 -5.06
N PRO A 51 3.24 -7.40 -3.99
CA PRO A 51 3.95 -8.66 -4.06
C PRO A 51 3.14 -9.74 -4.82
N THR A 52 3.80 -10.84 -5.17
CA THR A 52 3.20 -11.96 -5.92
C THR A 52 1.92 -12.47 -5.26
N ARG A 53 0.91 -12.80 -6.09
CA ARG A 53 -0.40 -13.35 -5.69
C ARG A 53 -1.25 -12.45 -4.78
N THR A 54 -0.99 -11.14 -4.77
CA THR A 54 -1.80 -10.15 -4.05
C THR A 54 -2.27 -9.03 -4.97
N SER A 55 -3.35 -8.37 -4.59
CA SER A 55 -3.87 -7.16 -5.24
C SER A 55 -4.07 -6.02 -4.24
N VAL A 56 -4.12 -4.79 -4.75
CA VAL A 56 -4.39 -3.60 -3.96
C VAL A 56 -5.89 -3.56 -3.65
N ALA A 57 -6.22 -3.41 -2.36
CA ALA A 57 -7.53 -2.94 -1.93
C ALA A 57 -7.36 -1.53 -1.37
N VAL A 58 -7.98 -0.57 -2.04
CA VAL A 58 -7.95 0.83 -1.61
C VAL A 58 -8.86 0.96 -0.39
N VAL A 59 -8.35 1.60 0.67
CA VAL A 59 -9.11 1.86 1.91
C VAL A 59 -9.63 3.29 1.90
N SER A 60 -8.76 4.24 1.59
CA SER A 60 -9.13 5.65 1.46
C SER A 60 -8.15 6.36 0.53
N ALA A 61 -8.58 7.49 -0.03
CA ALA A 61 -7.73 8.36 -0.81
C ALA A 61 -8.15 9.80 -0.56
N PHE A 62 -7.15 10.65 -0.47
CA PHE A 62 -7.28 12.07 -0.26
C PHE A 62 -6.45 12.78 -1.33
N TYR A 63 -7.05 13.71 -2.06
CA TYR A 63 -6.33 14.61 -2.97
C TYR A 63 -6.66 16.04 -2.62
N GLY A 64 -5.63 16.85 -2.40
CA GLY A 64 -5.79 18.24 -1.98
C GLY A 64 -4.61 18.73 -1.16
N ARG A 65 -4.85 19.73 -0.32
CA ARG A 65 -3.85 20.22 0.65
C ARG A 65 -4.54 20.43 1.98
N ARG A 66 -4.01 19.80 3.04
CA ARG A 66 -4.38 20.02 4.46
C ARG A 66 -3.20 20.45 5.30
N VAL A 67 -2.00 20.03 4.89
CA VAL A 67 -0.74 20.32 5.56
C VAL A 67 -0.06 21.47 4.81
N PRO A 68 0.46 22.49 5.52
CA PRO A 68 1.19 23.60 4.90
C PRO A 68 2.45 23.13 4.16
N SER A 69 2.85 23.88 3.12
CA SER A 69 4.05 23.63 2.30
C SER A 69 5.30 23.16 3.06
N PRO A 70 5.70 23.76 4.20
CA PRO A 70 6.97 23.40 4.82
C PRO A 70 7.02 21.97 5.37
N TYR A 71 5.87 21.31 5.54
CA TYR A 71 5.82 19.98 6.16
C TYR A 71 5.54 18.84 5.16
N LEU A 72 4.90 19.13 4.02
CA LEU A 72 4.58 18.12 3.01
C LEU A 72 4.47 18.76 1.61
N CYS A 73 5.25 18.25 0.65
CA CYS A 73 5.31 18.75 -0.72
C CYS A 73 5.55 20.28 -0.78
N PRO A 74 6.80 20.73 -0.54
CA PRO A 74 7.13 22.15 -0.55
C PRO A 74 6.79 22.77 -1.91
N GLN A 75 6.14 23.93 -1.87
CA GLN A 75 5.76 24.65 -3.08
C GLN A 75 7.02 25.16 -3.77
N ALA A 76 7.14 24.92 -5.08
CA ALA A 76 8.31 25.36 -5.85
C ALA A 76 8.40 26.90 -5.97
N ASN A 77 7.27 27.61 -5.85
CA ASN A 77 7.21 29.06 -5.93
C ASN A 77 7.00 29.69 -4.54
N PRO A 78 8.02 30.33 -3.94
CA PRO A 78 7.93 30.92 -2.60
C PRO A 78 7.04 32.17 -2.53
N ASN A 79 6.59 32.71 -3.67
CA ASN A 79 5.71 33.88 -3.71
C ASN A 79 4.22 33.58 -3.45
N ILE A 80 3.84 32.30 -3.38
CA ILE A 80 2.45 31.91 -3.13
C ILE A 80 2.30 31.71 -1.62
N THR A 81 1.82 32.77 -0.95
CA THR A 81 1.58 32.80 0.51
C THR A 81 0.17 32.40 0.89
N GLU A 82 -0.77 32.41 -0.06
CA GLU A 82 -2.18 32.02 0.14
C GLU A 82 -2.39 30.56 -0.26
N GLU A 83 -2.00 29.65 0.63
CA GLU A 83 -2.29 28.23 0.46
C GLU A 83 -3.65 27.90 1.06
N ASN A 84 -4.59 27.43 0.24
CA ASN A 84 -5.86 26.96 0.77
C ASN A 84 -5.68 25.57 1.39
N THR A 85 -5.65 25.50 2.72
CA THR A 85 -5.54 24.23 3.48
C THR A 85 -6.87 23.48 3.61
N ASP A 86 -7.97 24.04 3.10
CA ASP A 86 -9.28 23.37 3.05
C ASP A 86 -9.61 22.84 1.65
N CYS A 87 -8.57 22.62 0.84
CA CYS A 87 -8.72 22.09 -0.50
C CYS A 87 -8.82 20.57 -0.47
N THR A 88 -9.99 20.00 -0.76
CA THR A 88 -10.17 18.55 -0.86
C THR A 88 -11.02 18.20 -2.08
N SER A 89 -10.54 17.27 -2.92
CA SER A 89 -11.32 16.70 -4.00
C SER A 89 -12.05 15.42 -3.57
N THR A 90 -13.34 15.34 -3.87
CA THR A 90 -14.19 14.18 -3.57
C THR A 90 -14.05 13.05 -4.61
N THR A 91 -13.55 13.36 -5.81
CA THR A 91 -13.35 12.40 -6.90
C THR A 91 -12.09 11.54 -6.72
N ALA A 92 -11.20 11.95 -5.80
CA ALA A 92 -9.92 11.30 -5.53
C ALA A 92 -10.06 9.79 -5.29
N ILE A 93 -10.97 9.42 -4.39
CA ILE A 93 -11.22 8.01 -4.04
C ILE A 93 -11.76 7.22 -5.22
N GLN A 94 -12.68 7.79 -6.01
CA GLN A 94 -13.24 7.11 -7.17
C GLN A 94 -12.17 6.85 -8.23
N LYS A 95 -11.31 7.83 -8.48
CA LYS A 95 -10.20 7.67 -9.43
C LYS A 95 -9.21 6.62 -8.97
N VAL A 96 -8.75 6.69 -7.72
CA VAL A 96 -7.81 5.69 -7.17
C VAL A 96 -8.41 4.29 -7.14
N MET A 97 -9.69 4.15 -6.79
CA MET A 97 -10.40 2.87 -6.88
C MET A 97 -10.39 2.35 -8.32
N SER A 98 -10.77 3.17 -9.31
CA SER A 98 -10.81 2.73 -10.71
C SER A 98 -9.44 2.28 -11.26
N GLU A 99 -8.35 2.94 -10.82
CA GLU A 99 -7.00 2.70 -11.34
C GLU A 99 -6.18 1.69 -10.54
N CYS A 100 -6.48 1.47 -9.26
CA CYS A 100 -5.70 0.59 -8.37
C CYS A 100 -6.47 -0.61 -7.83
N GLN A 101 -7.79 -0.53 -7.68
CA GLN A 101 -8.57 -1.62 -7.07
C GLN A 101 -8.39 -2.92 -7.87
N ASP A 102 -8.16 -4.01 -7.14
CA ASP A 102 -7.97 -5.37 -7.66
C ASP A 102 -6.77 -5.55 -8.61
N ARG A 103 -5.94 -4.51 -8.79
CA ARG A 103 -4.73 -4.56 -9.61
C ARG A 103 -3.50 -4.90 -8.78
N ARG A 104 -2.49 -5.45 -9.46
CA ARG A 104 -1.18 -5.76 -8.86
C ARG A 104 -0.22 -4.58 -8.91
N GLU A 105 -0.44 -3.67 -9.85
CA GLU A 105 0.36 -2.47 -10.05
C GLU A 105 -0.54 -1.39 -10.61
N CYS A 106 -0.41 -0.18 -10.09
CA CYS A 106 -1.09 0.99 -10.61
C CYS A 106 -0.17 2.21 -10.55
N GLN A 107 -0.36 3.09 -11.52
CA GLN A 107 0.39 4.34 -11.65
C GLN A 107 -0.60 5.45 -11.93
N ILE A 108 -0.65 6.47 -11.07
CA ILE A 108 -1.60 7.58 -11.18
C ILE A 108 -0.80 8.88 -11.21
N PRO A 109 -0.82 9.62 -12.33
CA PRO A 109 -0.21 10.94 -12.38
C PRO A 109 -0.98 11.91 -11.49
N VAL A 110 -0.27 12.59 -10.60
CA VAL A 110 -0.82 13.55 -9.64
C VAL A 110 -0.91 14.91 -10.31
N VAL A 111 -1.98 15.11 -11.08
CA VAL A 111 -2.24 16.36 -11.79
C VAL A 111 -3.72 16.73 -11.70
N SER A 112 -4.05 18.02 -11.61
CA SER A 112 -5.44 18.49 -11.46
C SER A 112 -6.42 17.88 -12.48
N PRO A 113 -6.12 17.77 -13.79
CA PRO A 113 -7.04 17.22 -14.78
C PRO A 113 -7.47 15.78 -14.53
N VAL A 114 -6.63 14.97 -13.86
CA VAL A 114 -6.90 13.56 -13.58
C VAL A 114 -7.94 13.39 -12.48
N PHE A 115 -8.02 14.36 -11.57
CA PHE A 115 -8.97 14.38 -10.46
C PHE A 115 -10.16 15.31 -10.73
N GLY A 116 -10.28 15.86 -11.95
CA GLY A 116 -11.42 16.66 -12.39
C GLY A 116 -11.26 18.16 -12.15
N GLN A 117 -12.35 18.83 -11.79
CA GLN A 117 -12.34 20.28 -11.54
C GLN A 117 -11.44 20.59 -10.35
N ASP A 118 -10.44 21.43 -10.56
CA ASP A 118 -9.51 21.84 -9.50
C ASP A 118 -10.22 22.75 -8.49
N PRO A 119 -10.36 22.34 -7.21
CA PRO A 119 -10.96 23.20 -6.20
C PRO A 119 -10.06 24.39 -5.81
N CYS A 120 -8.74 24.33 -6.08
CA CYS A 120 -7.79 25.40 -5.74
C CYS A 120 -6.69 25.53 -6.81
N PRO A 121 -6.88 26.41 -7.80
CA PRO A 121 -6.02 26.48 -8.99
C PRO A 121 -4.58 26.98 -8.78
N GLU A 122 -4.14 27.34 -7.57
CA GLU A 122 -2.78 27.88 -7.33
C GLU A 122 -2.05 27.22 -6.14
N THR A 123 -2.67 26.20 -5.54
CA THR A 123 -2.10 25.48 -4.39
C THR A 123 -1.46 24.18 -4.87
N SER A 124 -0.21 23.91 -4.46
CA SER A 124 0.46 22.63 -4.72
C SER A 124 -0.24 21.52 -3.96
N LYS A 125 -0.94 20.64 -4.69
CA LYS A 125 -1.72 19.56 -4.07
C LYS A 125 -0.84 18.34 -3.84
N TYR A 126 -1.32 17.43 -3.02
CA TYR A 126 -0.74 16.12 -2.88
C TYR A 126 -1.84 15.08 -2.77
N ILE A 127 -1.52 13.85 -3.17
CA ILE A 127 -2.38 12.70 -2.94
C ILE A 127 -1.85 11.89 -1.77
N ILE A 128 -2.75 11.38 -0.92
CA ILE A 128 -2.45 10.36 0.07
C ILE A 128 -3.44 9.22 -0.15
N VAL A 129 -2.92 8.02 -0.36
CA VAL A 129 -3.71 6.81 -0.54
C VAL A 129 -3.37 5.84 0.56
N SER A 130 -4.38 5.44 1.33
CA SER A 130 -4.28 4.31 2.25
C SER A 130 -4.84 3.07 1.57
N TYR A 131 -4.06 2.01 1.56
CA TYR A 131 -4.41 0.76 0.90
C TYR A 131 -3.87 -0.43 1.70
N LYS A 132 -4.45 -1.59 1.42
CA LYS A 132 -4.01 -2.88 1.97
C LYS A 132 -3.81 -3.86 0.83
N PHE A 133 -3.01 -4.88 1.07
CA PHE A 133 -2.92 -5.99 0.12
C PHE A 133 -3.91 -7.07 0.53
N PHE A 134 -4.46 -7.78 -0.44
CA PHE A 134 -5.23 -8.99 -0.18
C PHE A 134 -4.84 -10.07 -1.18
N LEU A 135 -5.01 -11.32 -0.78
CA LEU A 135 -4.72 -12.45 -1.64
C LEU A 135 -5.67 -12.46 -2.83
N LEU A 136 -5.10 -12.53 -4.02
CA LEU A 136 -5.86 -12.82 -5.22
C LEU A 136 -6.45 -14.21 -5.06
N ARG A 137 -7.75 -14.28 -4.74
CA ARG A 137 -8.51 -15.51 -4.95
C ARG A 137 -8.46 -15.74 -6.45
N ARG A 138 -7.92 -16.89 -6.89
CA ARG A 138 -8.15 -17.32 -8.26
C ARG A 138 -9.66 -17.26 -8.46
N ALA A 139 -10.12 -16.44 -9.39
CA ALA A 139 -11.33 -16.79 -10.10
C ALA A 139 -11.04 -18.18 -10.66
N SER A 140 -11.66 -19.20 -10.08
CA SER A 140 -11.85 -20.44 -10.80
C SER A 140 -12.43 -20.02 -12.14
N SER A 141 -11.68 -20.25 -13.22
CA SER A 141 -12.25 -20.33 -14.55
C SER A 141 -13.31 -21.44 -14.52
N PHE A 142 -14.52 -21.08 -14.12
CA PHE A 142 -15.70 -21.93 -14.13
C PHE A 142 -16.95 -21.08 -14.42
N GLU A 143 -16.90 -20.43 -15.57
CA GLU A 143 -18.00 -19.81 -16.35
C GLU A 143 -17.39 -19.68 -17.76
N ASN A 144 -17.76 -20.39 -18.82
CA ASN A 144 -18.98 -21.11 -19.17
C ASN A 144 -18.65 -22.35 -20.03
N SER A 145 -19.24 -23.50 -19.69
CA SER A 145 -19.63 -24.51 -20.67
C SER A 145 -21.15 -24.56 -20.63
N VAL A 146 -21.78 -23.74 -21.46
CA VAL A 146 -23.18 -23.85 -21.87
C VAL A 146 -23.15 -24.14 -23.36
#